data_AF-N8NU37-F1
#
_entry.id   AF-N8NU37-F1
#
_cell.length_a   1.000
_cell.length_b   1.000
_cell.length_c   1.000
_cell.angle_alpha   90.00
_cell.angle_beta   90.00
_cell.angle_gamma   90.00
#
_symmetry.space_group_name_H-M   'P 1'
#
loop_
_entity.id
_entity.type
_entity.pdbx_description
1 polymer ?
#
loop_
_entity_poly.entity_id
_entity_poly.type
_entity_poly.pdbx_seq_one_letter_code
_entity_poly.pdbx_strand_id
1 'polypeptide(L)'
;MALNVGPDFKQRWLNVPEAVRQTFIDDLSRICDILKPETSLEEWQSRDQRLQQESERKIEAAYAQRKAELIEEARIRKQLALEKALAEKRAEEQAYQEQLRHEEQRKFSEQSQVLAEINTHLEAEVQHYVARYAKNPETTFDFAKGRIQIEDESILSELESVRLRLELEAETVIEQTVNALREKMRAAAKEEIEYMLKNSEFSDQPRNI
;
A
#
# COMPACT_ATOMS: atom_id res chain seq x y z
N MET A 1 -16.72 -25.12 -64.70
CA MET A 1 -15.44 -25.25 -63.96
C MET A 1 -15.44 -24.16 -62.90
N ALA A 2 -15.57 -24.51 -61.61
CA ALA A 2 -15.49 -23.53 -60.53
C ALA A 2 -14.01 -23.27 -60.22
N LEU A 3 -13.56 -22.02 -60.36
CA LEU A 3 -12.23 -21.59 -59.90
C LEU A 3 -12.19 -21.77 -58.39
N ASN A 4 -11.42 -22.75 -57.91
CA ASN A 4 -11.33 -23.08 -56.50
C ASN A 4 -10.44 -22.03 -55.80
N VAL A 5 -11.03 -20.87 -55.48
CA VAL A 5 -10.33 -19.71 -54.89
C VAL A 5 -10.07 -19.86 -53.38
N GLY A 6 -10.42 -21.01 -52.79
CA GLY A 6 -10.24 -21.31 -51.37
C GLY A 6 -11.36 -20.71 -50.48
N PRO A 7 -11.56 -21.26 -49.27
CA PRO A 7 -12.70 -20.92 -48.40
C PRO A 7 -12.71 -19.44 -47.95
N ASP A 8 -11.54 -18.82 -47.82
CA ASP A 8 -11.40 -17.46 -47.25
C ASP A 8 -11.14 -16.37 -48.29
N PHE A 9 -11.33 -16.65 -49.58
CA PHE A 9 -11.06 -15.68 -50.64
C PHE A 9 -11.79 -14.35 -50.41
N LYS A 10 -13.09 -14.42 -50.06
CA LYS A 10 -13.91 -13.24 -49.83
C LYS A 10 -13.36 -12.38 -48.69
N GLN A 11 -12.93 -12.98 -47.60
CA GLN A 11 -12.36 -12.25 -46.46
C GLN A 11 -11.00 -11.65 -46.80
N ARG A 12 -10.11 -12.44 -47.43
CA ARG A 12 -8.81 -11.96 -47.89
C ARG A 12 -8.97 -10.78 -48.85
N TRP A 13 -9.89 -10.88 -49.80
CA TRP A 13 -10.18 -9.83 -50.77
C TRP A 13 -10.73 -8.55 -50.12
N LEU A 14 -11.61 -8.67 -49.12
CA LEU A 14 -12.15 -7.52 -48.41
C LEU A 14 -11.12 -6.84 -47.49
N ASN A 15 -10.14 -7.59 -46.97
CA ASN A 15 -9.08 -7.06 -46.11
C ASN A 15 -7.94 -6.37 -46.88
N VAL A 16 -7.84 -6.60 -48.19
CA VAL A 16 -6.85 -5.97 -49.06
C VAL A 16 -7.13 -4.46 -49.18
N PRO A 17 -6.11 -3.59 -49.31
CA PRO A 17 -6.34 -2.16 -49.53
C PRO A 17 -7.21 -1.90 -50.75
N GLU A 18 -8.09 -0.89 -50.67
CA GLU A 18 -9.03 -0.59 -51.76
C GLU A 18 -8.31 -0.25 -53.07
N ALA A 19 -7.18 0.47 -52.99
CA ALA A 19 -6.33 0.77 -54.13
C ALA A 19 -5.87 -0.50 -54.87
N VAL A 20 -5.51 -1.57 -54.14
CA VAL A 20 -5.09 -2.86 -54.71
C VAL A 20 -6.26 -3.56 -55.39
N ARG A 21 -7.47 -3.50 -54.81
CA ARG A 21 -8.66 -4.06 -55.46
C ARG A 21 -8.99 -3.35 -56.76
N GLN A 22 -8.91 -2.02 -56.77
CA GLN A 22 -9.17 -1.22 -57.98
C GLN A 22 -8.13 -1.50 -59.06
N THR A 23 -6.84 -1.60 -58.72
CA THR A 23 -5.81 -1.96 -59.72
C THR A 23 -6.05 -3.33 -60.35
N PHE A 24 -6.52 -4.31 -59.59
CA PHE A 24 -6.90 -5.62 -60.14
C PHE A 24 -8.15 -5.55 -61.03
N ILE A 25 -9.14 -4.73 -60.69
CA ILE A 25 -10.32 -4.50 -61.54
C ILE A 25 -9.92 -3.81 -62.85
N ASP A 26 -9.05 -2.80 -62.77
CA ASP A 26 -8.51 -2.09 -63.92
C ASP A 26 -7.71 -3.03 -64.83
N ASP A 27 -6.85 -3.88 -64.25
CA ASP A 27 -6.07 -4.88 -64.98
C ASP A 27 -6.98 -5.90 -65.69
N LEU A 28 -8.06 -6.36 -65.03
CA LEU A 28 -9.05 -7.24 -65.65
C LEU A 28 -9.82 -6.56 -66.79
N SER A 29 -10.22 -5.30 -66.60
CA SER A 29 -10.91 -4.52 -67.64
C SER A 29 -10.02 -4.31 -68.87
N ARG A 30 -8.72 -4.12 -68.66
CA ARG A 30 -7.72 -3.97 -69.72
C ARG A 30 -7.53 -5.24 -70.53
N ILE A 31 -7.57 -6.41 -69.89
CA ILE A 31 -7.52 -7.70 -70.59
C ILE A 31 -8.77 -7.91 -71.45
N CYS A 32 -9.94 -7.45 -70.98
CA CYS A 32 -11.16 -7.48 -71.78
C CYS A 32 -11.11 -6.57 -73.03
N ASP A 33 -10.26 -5.54 -73.05
CA ASP A 33 -10.11 -4.68 -74.23
C ASP A 33 -9.56 -5.41 -75.46
N ILE A 34 -8.81 -6.52 -75.28
CA ILE A 34 -8.32 -7.37 -76.38
C ILE A 34 -9.47 -7.94 -77.21
N LEU A 35 -10.64 -8.14 -76.61
CA LEU A 35 -11.81 -8.70 -77.27
C LEU A 35 -12.49 -7.71 -78.23
N LYS A 36 -12.02 -6.46 -78.29
CA LYS A 36 -12.54 -5.44 -79.21
C LYS A 36 -11.95 -5.64 -80.61
N PRO A 37 -12.74 -5.45 -81.68
CA PRO A 37 -12.30 -5.74 -83.05
C PRO A 37 -11.25 -4.76 -83.60
N GLU A 38 -11.05 -3.60 -82.97
CA GLU A 38 -10.16 -2.54 -83.45
C GLU A 38 -8.77 -2.52 -82.78
N THR A 39 -8.49 -3.47 -81.87
CA THR A 39 -7.24 -3.48 -81.10
C THR A 39 -6.10 -4.18 -81.83
N SER A 40 -5.02 -3.44 -82.11
CA SER A 40 -3.74 -4.02 -82.54
C SER A 40 -3.07 -4.76 -81.38
N LEU A 41 -2.74 -6.04 -81.59
CA LEU A 41 -2.19 -6.91 -80.54
C LEU A 41 -0.82 -6.45 -80.03
N GLU A 42 0.05 -5.98 -80.93
CA GLU A 42 1.42 -5.55 -80.59
C GLU A 42 1.43 -4.25 -79.76
N GLU A 43 0.58 -3.28 -80.15
CA GLU A 43 0.40 -2.03 -79.41
C GLU A 43 -0.22 -2.29 -78.04
N TRP A 44 -1.22 -3.18 -77.98
CA TRP A 44 -1.82 -3.59 -76.72
C TRP A 44 -0.80 -4.25 -75.78
N GLN A 45 0.05 -5.16 -76.29
CA GLN A 45 1.06 -5.84 -75.48
C GLN A 45 2.10 -4.89 -74.89
N SER A 46 2.58 -3.93 -75.67
CA SER A 46 3.54 -2.92 -75.19
C SER A 46 2.93 -1.98 -74.14
N ARG A 47 1.65 -1.63 -74.31
CA ARG A 47 0.89 -0.82 -73.35
C ARG A 47 0.58 -1.59 -72.07
N ASP A 48 0.20 -2.87 -72.20
CA ASP A 48 -0.09 -3.76 -71.07
C ASP A 48 1.14 -3.93 -70.18
N GLN A 49 2.32 -4.17 -70.75
CA GLN A 49 3.57 -4.27 -69.95
C GLN A 49 3.86 -3.01 -69.13
N ARG A 50 3.64 -1.82 -69.69
CA ARG A 50 3.84 -0.56 -68.94
C ARG A 50 2.83 -0.41 -67.81
N LEU A 51 1.56 -0.72 -68.09
CA LEU A 51 0.49 -0.59 -67.09
C LEU A 51 0.58 -1.66 -65.99
N GLN A 52 1.10 -2.85 -66.29
CA GLN A 52 1.44 -3.87 -65.28
C GLN A 52 2.52 -3.37 -64.32
N GLN A 53 3.58 -2.73 -64.83
CA GLN A 53 4.62 -2.14 -63.96
C GLN A 53 4.04 -1.02 -63.08
N GLU A 54 3.11 -0.22 -63.61
CA GLU A 54 2.41 0.79 -62.82
C GLU A 54 1.47 0.18 -61.78
N SER A 55 0.77 -0.91 -62.11
CA SER A 55 -0.12 -1.60 -61.18
C SER A 55 0.68 -2.25 -60.05
N GLU A 56 1.79 -2.91 -60.33
CA GLU A 56 2.73 -3.44 -59.33
C GLU A 56 3.19 -2.33 -58.35
N ARG A 57 3.64 -1.19 -58.87
CA ARG A 57 4.05 -0.05 -58.04
C ARG A 57 2.92 0.48 -57.17
N LYS A 58 1.70 0.59 -57.72
CA LYS A 58 0.53 1.03 -56.96
C LYS A 58 0.17 0.04 -55.85
N ILE A 59 0.28 -1.26 -56.13
CA ILE A 59 0.01 -2.32 -55.18
C ILE A 59 1.04 -2.28 -54.04
N GLU A 60 2.33 -2.20 -54.37
CA GLU A 60 3.40 -2.08 -53.38
C GLU A 60 3.23 -0.83 -52.51
N ALA A 61 2.94 0.31 -53.11
CA ALA A 61 2.72 1.56 -52.40
C ALA A 61 1.53 1.46 -51.43
N ALA A 62 0.42 0.87 -51.86
CA ALA A 62 -0.77 0.70 -51.02
C ALA A 62 -0.50 -0.23 -49.82
N TYR A 63 0.24 -1.32 -50.02
CA TYR A 63 0.65 -2.19 -48.90
C TYR A 63 1.65 -1.52 -47.97
N ALA A 64 2.59 -0.73 -48.49
CA ALA A 64 3.53 0.03 -47.69
C ALA A 64 2.81 1.06 -46.80
N GLN A 65 1.84 1.79 -47.36
CA GLN A 65 0.98 2.71 -46.61
C GLN A 65 0.19 1.99 -45.52
N ARG A 66 -0.49 0.89 -45.87
CA ARG A 66 -1.26 0.12 -44.88
C ARG A 66 -0.41 -0.40 -43.74
N LYS A 67 0.81 -0.85 -44.05
CA LYS A 67 1.77 -1.29 -43.02
C LYS A 67 2.20 -0.12 -42.12
N ALA A 68 2.46 1.06 -42.69
CA ALA A 68 2.80 2.25 -41.93
C ALA A 68 1.68 2.68 -40.97
N GLU A 69 0.43 2.70 -41.46
CA GLU A 69 -0.75 2.98 -40.63
C GLU A 69 -0.85 2.03 -39.43
N LEU A 70 -0.71 0.72 -39.65
CA LEU A 70 -0.78 -0.27 -38.58
C LEU A 70 0.32 -0.09 -37.53
N ILE A 71 1.52 0.33 -37.96
CA ILE A 71 2.64 0.63 -37.06
C ILE A 71 2.32 1.87 -36.22
N GLU A 72 1.81 2.94 -36.83
CA GLU A 72 1.45 4.16 -36.10
C GLU A 72 0.26 3.93 -35.15
N GLU A 73 -0.76 3.18 -35.56
CA GLU A 73 -1.85 2.77 -34.68
C GLU A 73 -1.34 1.98 -33.46
N ALA A 74 -0.41 1.02 -33.68
CA ALA A 74 0.19 0.26 -32.60
C ALA A 74 1.01 1.15 -31.66
N ARG A 75 1.73 2.14 -32.20
CA ARG A 75 2.48 3.14 -31.43
C ARG A 75 1.56 4.00 -30.58
N ILE A 76 0.48 4.52 -31.15
CA ILE A 76 -0.52 5.34 -30.45
C ILE A 76 -1.18 4.53 -29.33
N ARG A 77 -1.60 3.29 -29.60
CA ARG A 77 -2.17 2.40 -28.58
C ARG A 77 -1.21 2.19 -27.40
N LYS A 78 0.08 2.00 -27.69
CA LYS A 78 1.10 1.85 -26.65
C LYS A 78 1.26 3.13 -25.83
N GLN A 79 1.26 4.30 -26.48
CA GLN A 79 1.35 5.59 -25.80
C GLN A 79 0.14 5.81 -24.88
N LEU A 80 -1.09 5.61 -25.38
CA LEU A 80 -2.31 5.75 -24.58
C LEU A 80 -2.34 4.79 -23.39
N ALA A 81 -1.88 3.55 -23.57
CA ALA A 81 -1.80 2.57 -22.48
C ALA A 81 -0.81 3.03 -21.39
N LEU A 82 0.34 3.60 -21.78
CA LEU A 82 1.32 4.14 -20.85
C LEU A 82 0.79 5.38 -20.12
N GLU A 83 0.12 6.30 -20.82
CA GLU A 83 -0.50 7.47 -20.21
C GLU A 83 -1.56 7.07 -19.19
N LYS A 84 -2.41 6.08 -19.53
CA LYS A 84 -3.41 5.56 -18.60
C LYS A 84 -2.77 4.92 -17.37
N ALA A 85 -1.74 4.08 -17.55
CA ALA A 85 -1.03 3.47 -16.44
C ALA A 85 -0.34 4.51 -15.54
N LEU A 86 0.21 5.59 -16.11
CA LEU A 86 0.79 6.69 -15.33
C LEU A 86 -0.29 7.49 -14.59
N ALA A 87 -1.44 7.73 -15.21
CA ALA A 87 -2.55 8.41 -14.56
C ALA A 87 -3.11 7.60 -13.37
N GLU A 88 -3.25 6.29 -13.54
CA GLU A 88 -3.65 5.37 -12.47
C GLU A 88 -2.66 5.40 -11.31
N LYS A 89 -1.35 5.30 -11.58
CA LYS A 89 -0.31 5.41 -10.54
C LYS A 89 -0.36 6.74 -9.78
N ARG A 90 -0.51 7.86 -10.50
CA ARG A 90 -0.64 9.17 -9.86
C ARG A 90 -1.89 9.27 -8.99
N ALA A 91 -3.00 8.67 -9.42
CA ALA A 91 -4.24 8.65 -8.64
C ALA A 91 -4.09 7.80 -7.37
N GLU A 92 -3.42 6.64 -7.46
CA GLU A 92 -3.09 5.80 -6.29
C GLU A 92 -2.19 6.53 -5.30
N GLU A 93 -1.14 7.21 -5.79
CA GLU A 93 -0.25 8.02 -4.95
C GLU A 93 -0.99 9.17 -4.25
N GLN A 94 -1.87 9.86 -4.97
CA GLN A 94 -2.69 10.93 -4.40
C GLN A 94 -3.63 10.40 -3.32
N ALA A 95 -4.34 9.30 -3.59
CA ALA A 95 -5.24 8.68 -2.61
C ALA A 95 -4.47 8.23 -1.35
N TYR A 96 -3.27 7.67 -1.52
CA TYR A 96 -2.43 7.28 -0.39
C TYR A 96 -1.97 8.50 0.44
N GLN A 97 -1.56 9.58 -0.22
CA GLN A 97 -1.17 10.82 0.47
C GLN A 97 -2.35 11.45 1.23
N GLU A 98 -3.55 11.44 0.64
CA GLU A 98 -4.76 11.93 1.31
C GLU A 98 -5.11 11.09 2.55
N GLN A 99 -5.03 9.76 2.44
CA GLN A 99 -5.23 8.86 3.58
C GLN A 99 -4.22 9.16 4.69
N LEU A 100 -2.94 9.29 4.35
CA LEU A 100 -1.89 9.60 5.32
C LEU A 100 -2.15 10.93 6.03
N ARG A 101 -2.51 11.99 5.28
CA ARG A 101 -2.85 13.30 5.86
C ARG A 101 -4.04 13.22 6.80
N HIS A 102 -5.08 12.46 6.43
CA HIS A 102 -6.24 12.26 7.30
C HIS A 102 -5.86 11.53 8.59
N GLU A 103 -5.04 10.49 8.51
CA GLU A 103 -4.53 9.78 9.69
C GLU A 103 -3.66 10.67 10.58
N GLU A 104 -2.76 11.45 9.99
CA GLU A 104 -1.92 12.42 10.71
C GLU A 104 -2.77 13.45 11.46
N GLN A 105 -3.79 14.01 10.79
CA GLN A 105 -4.69 14.97 11.42
C GLN A 105 -5.48 14.35 12.57
N ARG A 106 -5.94 13.10 12.42
CA ARG A 106 -6.60 12.35 13.49
C ARG A 106 -5.67 12.14 14.68
N LYS A 107 -4.47 11.60 14.46
CA LYS A 107 -3.47 11.39 15.51
C LYS A 107 -3.11 12.68 16.23
N PHE A 108 -2.95 13.78 15.49
CA PHE A 108 -2.68 15.09 16.06
C PHE A 108 -3.84 15.58 16.95
N SER A 109 -5.09 15.38 16.51
CA SER A 109 -6.27 15.75 17.31
C SER A 109 -6.39 14.92 18.59
N GLU A 110 -6.11 13.61 18.52
CA GLU A 110 -6.10 12.71 19.67
C GLU A 110 -5.00 13.12 20.66
N GLN A 111 -3.78 13.38 20.17
CA GLN A 111 -2.68 13.88 21.00
C GLN A 111 -3.03 15.23 21.66
N SER A 112 -3.66 16.13 20.92
CA SER A 112 -4.07 17.44 21.45
C SER A 112 -5.11 17.31 22.56
N GLN A 113 -6.06 16.38 22.41
CA GLN A 113 -7.05 16.09 23.45
C GLN A 113 -6.40 15.50 24.71
N VAL A 114 -5.52 14.52 24.55
CA VAL A 114 -4.77 13.93 25.68
C VAL A 114 -3.92 14.98 26.39
N LEU A 115 -3.23 15.86 25.65
CA LEU A 115 -2.47 16.96 26.25
C LEU A 115 -3.36 17.94 27.02
N ALA A 116 -4.56 18.23 26.51
CA ALA A 116 -5.52 19.08 27.21
C ALA A 116 -6.00 18.41 28.52
N GLU A 117 -6.31 17.12 28.49
CA GLU A 117 -6.68 16.35 29.69
C GLU A 117 -5.56 16.36 30.74
N ILE A 118 -4.31 16.12 30.33
CA ILE A 118 -3.14 16.20 31.22
C ILE A 118 -3.00 17.59 31.84
N ASN A 119 -3.14 18.66 31.03
CA ASN A 119 -3.09 20.03 31.54
C ASN A 119 -4.18 20.28 32.59
N THR A 120 -5.43 19.86 32.34
CA THR A 120 -6.51 20.02 33.32
C THR A 120 -6.26 19.24 34.61
N HIS A 121 -5.66 18.04 34.51
CA HIS A 121 -5.30 17.25 35.67
C HIS A 121 -4.20 17.91 36.48
N LEU A 122 -3.15 18.40 35.81
CA LEU A 122 -2.05 19.12 36.43
C LEU A 122 -2.54 20.42 37.10
N GLU A 123 -3.44 21.16 36.47
CA GLU A 123 -4.05 22.35 37.08
C GLU A 123 -4.81 22.01 38.36
N ALA A 124 -5.57 20.92 38.37
CA ALA A 124 -6.26 20.45 39.56
C ALA A 124 -5.29 20.02 40.68
N GLU A 125 -4.21 19.31 40.34
CA GLU A 125 -3.15 18.95 41.29
C GLU A 125 -2.47 20.20 41.86
N VAL A 126 -2.10 21.16 41.01
CA VAL A 126 -1.50 22.44 41.42
C VAL A 126 -2.43 23.18 42.36
N GLN A 127 -3.73 23.29 42.06
CA GLN A 127 -4.70 23.90 42.96
C GLN A 127 -4.80 23.16 44.30
N HIS A 128 -4.80 21.83 44.29
CA HIS A 128 -4.79 21.02 45.51
C HIS A 128 -3.53 21.28 46.35
N TYR A 129 -2.34 21.31 45.73
CA TYR A 129 -1.09 21.61 46.42
C TYR A 129 -1.06 23.04 46.95
N VAL A 130 -1.47 24.03 46.15
CA VAL A 130 -1.55 25.43 46.56
C VAL A 130 -2.52 25.61 47.72
N ALA A 131 -3.68 24.93 47.72
CA ALA A 131 -4.64 24.96 48.82
C ALA A 131 -4.05 24.40 50.12
N ARG A 132 -3.20 23.36 50.03
CA ARG A 132 -2.47 22.83 51.20
C ARG A 132 -1.46 23.84 51.78
N TYR A 133 -0.93 24.72 50.94
CA TYR A 133 -0.04 25.83 51.32
C TYR A 133 -0.78 27.17 51.44
N ALA A 134 -2.11 27.18 51.63
CA ALA A 134 -2.84 28.38 51.99
C ALA A 134 -2.08 29.08 53.13
N LYS A 135 -1.80 30.38 52.94
CA LYS A 135 -1.00 31.21 53.84
C LYS A 135 -1.36 30.84 55.28
N ASN A 136 -0.38 30.30 56.03
CA ASN A 136 -0.57 29.95 57.44
C ASN A 136 -1.34 31.10 58.10
N PRO A 137 -2.44 30.83 58.82
CA PRO A 137 -3.09 31.90 59.56
C PRO A 137 -1.99 32.55 60.40
N GLU A 138 -1.93 33.87 60.38
CA GLU A 138 -1.05 34.71 61.22
C GLU A 138 -1.43 34.56 62.72
N THR A 139 -1.92 33.40 63.15
CA THR A 139 -1.93 32.97 64.53
C THR A 139 -0.55 32.44 64.84
N THR A 140 0.32 33.36 65.25
CA THR A 140 1.55 33.04 65.98
C THR A 140 1.17 32.20 67.21
N PHE A 141 1.28 30.88 67.12
CA PHE A 141 1.28 30.03 68.30
C PHE A 141 2.59 30.26 69.04
N ASP A 142 2.49 30.88 70.21
CA ASP A 142 3.63 31.23 71.05
C ASP A 142 4.13 29.95 71.77
N PHE A 143 4.93 29.14 71.06
CA PHE A 143 5.56 27.93 71.60
C PHE A 143 6.46 28.19 72.83
N ALA A 144 6.73 29.46 73.14
CA ALA A 144 7.47 29.89 74.32
C ALA A 144 6.71 29.65 75.65
N LYS A 145 5.39 29.43 75.63
CA LYS A 145 4.62 29.06 76.83
C LYS A 145 4.21 27.60 76.74
N GLY A 146 5.08 26.72 77.26
CA GLY A 146 4.88 25.28 77.37
C GLY A 146 3.62 24.87 78.16
N ARG A 147 2.46 24.98 77.52
CA ARG A 147 1.15 24.52 78.02
C ARG A 147 0.52 23.51 77.07
N ILE A 148 1.32 22.56 76.62
CA ILE A 148 0.81 21.28 76.16
C ILE A 148 1.60 20.23 76.96
N GLN A 149 1.09 19.87 78.14
CA GLN A 149 1.49 18.64 78.80
C GLN A 149 0.76 17.53 78.08
N ILE A 150 1.40 16.98 77.05
CA ILE A 150 1.00 15.69 76.50
C ILE A 150 1.69 14.64 77.37
N GLU A 151 0.94 13.71 77.93
CA GLU A 151 1.51 12.59 78.68
C GLU A 151 2.32 11.73 77.70
N ASP A 152 3.65 11.82 77.80
CA ASP A 152 4.62 11.15 76.91
C ASP A 152 4.36 9.63 76.75
N GLU A 153 3.80 8.95 77.75
CA GLU A 153 3.47 7.52 77.67
C GLU A 153 2.41 7.18 76.60
N SER A 154 1.43 8.07 76.39
CA SER A 154 0.40 7.87 75.36
C SER A 154 0.98 7.98 73.94
N ILE A 155 1.83 8.97 73.71
CA ILE A 155 2.52 9.15 72.42
C ILE A 155 3.50 7.99 72.16
N LEU A 156 4.25 7.57 73.18
CA LEU A 156 5.21 6.48 73.03
C LEU A 156 4.53 5.16 72.71
N SER A 157 3.42 4.83 73.39
CA SER A 157 2.65 3.61 73.10
C SER A 157 1.99 3.64 71.71
N GLU A 158 1.46 4.77 71.27
CA GLU A 158 0.95 4.93 69.91
C GLU A 158 2.06 4.81 68.87
N LEU A 159 3.23 5.41 69.11
CA LEU A 159 4.40 5.31 68.23
C LEU A 159 4.92 3.87 68.15
N GLU A 160 4.98 3.14 69.26
CA GLU A 160 5.33 1.72 69.30
C GLU A 160 4.30 0.87 68.54
N SER A 161 3.01 1.17 68.67
CA SER A 161 1.96 0.47 67.93
C SER A 161 2.03 0.71 66.41
N VAL A 162 2.36 1.94 65.99
CA VAL A 162 2.56 2.31 64.59
C VAL A 162 3.83 1.66 64.05
N ARG A 163 4.91 1.66 64.83
CA ARG A 163 6.16 0.99 64.49
C ARG A 163 5.93 -0.50 64.28
N LEU A 164 5.27 -1.19 65.21
CA LEU A 164 4.97 -2.62 65.08
C LEU A 164 4.11 -2.91 63.85
N ARG A 165 3.11 -2.06 63.56
CA ARG A 165 2.29 -2.20 62.35
C ARG A 165 3.12 -2.05 61.08
N LEU A 166 4.00 -1.06 61.03
CA LEU A 166 4.89 -0.82 59.89
C LEU A 166 5.93 -1.94 59.72
N GLU A 167 6.47 -2.47 60.81
CA GLU A 167 7.38 -3.63 60.78
C GLU A 167 6.66 -4.86 60.21
N LEU A 168 5.44 -5.16 60.68
CA LEU A 168 4.62 -6.26 60.15
C LEU A 168 4.21 -6.04 58.69
N GLU A 169 3.79 -4.84 58.33
CA GLU A 169 3.44 -4.50 56.94
C GLU A 169 4.66 -4.66 56.03
N ALA A 170 5.83 -4.19 56.45
CA ALA A 170 7.08 -4.37 55.71
C ALA A 170 7.44 -5.86 55.54
N GLU A 171 7.33 -6.68 56.60
CA GLU A 171 7.55 -8.13 56.51
C GLU A 171 6.59 -8.78 55.52
N THR A 172 5.30 -8.43 55.55
CA THR A 172 4.30 -8.98 54.61
C THR A 172 4.59 -8.58 53.16
N VAL A 173 5.01 -7.34 52.92
CA VAL A 173 5.39 -6.85 51.58
C VAL A 173 6.66 -7.54 51.08
N ILE A 174 7.65 -7.75 51.95
CA ILE A 174 8.86 -8.51 51.62
C ILE A 174 8.51 -9.95 51.25
N GLU A 175 7.66 -10.61 52.03
CA GLU A 175 7.24 -11.98 51.74
C GLU A 175 6.47 -12.10 50.40
N GLN A 176 5.53 -11.18 50.15
CA GLN A 176 4.79 -11.12 48.89
C GLN A 176 5.71 -10.89 47.68
N THR A 177 6.65 -9.95 47.78
CA THR A 177 7.59 -9.64 46.70
C THR A 177 8.55 -10.80 46.43
N VAL A 178 9.05 -11.48 47.45
CA VAL A 178 9.90 -12.67 47.30
C VAL A 178 9.12 -13.82 46.65
N ASN A 179 7.88 -14.05 47.04
CA ASN A 179 7.04 -15.09 46.44
C ASN A 179 6.74 -14.79 44.97
N ALA A 180 6.37 -13.55 44.64
CA ALA A 180 6.16 -13.13 43.26
C ALA A 180 7.44 -13.25 42.41
N LEU A 181 8.62 -12.92 42.95
CA LEU A 181 9.90 -13.11 42.27
C LEU A 181 10.18 -14.59 42.00
N ARG A 182 9.95 -15.46 42.98
CA ARG A 182 10.12 -16.93 42.84
C ARG A 182 9.19 -17.50 41.77
N GLU A 183 7.95 -17.03 41.71
CA GLU A 183 7.00 -17.44 40.66
C GLU A 183 7.47 -17.00 39.27
N LYS A 184 7.89 -15.74 39.12
CA LYS A 184 8.45 -15.23 37.86
C LYS A 184 9.69 -16.01 37.43
N MET A 185 10.59 -16.33 38.36
CA MET A 185 11.77 -17.16 38.07
C MET A 185 11.39 -18.58 37.66
N ARG A 186 10.41 -19.21 38.32
CA ARG A 186 9.90 -20.53 37.92
C ARG A 186 9.24 -20.49 36.55
N ALA A 187 8.51 -19.43 36.23
CA ALA A 187 7.90 -19.24 34.91
C ALA A 187 8.98 -19.06 33.84
N ALA A 188 9.94 -18.16 34.04
CA ALA A 188 11.05 -17.94 33.12
C ALA A 188 11.90 -19.22 32.91
N ALA A 189 12.20 -19.96 33.97
CA ALA A 189 12.91 -21.23 33.86
C ALA A 189 12.11 -22.28 33.06
N LYS A 190 10.78 -22.34 33.22
CA LYS A 190 9.92 -23.22 32.41
C LYS A 190 9.91 -22.80 30.94
N GLU A 191 9.80 -21.50 30.67
CA GLU A 191 9.85 -20.97 29.30
C GLU A 191 11.19 -21.26 28.63
N GLU A 192 12.32 -21.09 29.36
CA GLU A 192 13.64 -21.47 28.85
C GLU A 192 13.76 -22.98 28.60
N ILE A 193 13.26 -23.83 29.51
CA ILE A 193 13.24 -25.28 29.32
C ILE A 193 12.39 -25.65 28.09
N GLU A 194 11.21 -25.06 27.93
CA GLU A 194 10.35 -25.28 26.76
C GLU A 194 11.00 -24.80 25.46
N TYR A 195 11.68 -23.64 25.49
CA TYR A 195 12.41 -23.11 24.35
C TYR A 195 13.58 -24.04 23.96
N MET A 196 14.37 -24.49 24.94
CA MET A 196 15.43 -25.47 24.71
C MET A 196 14.89 -26.80 24.20
N LEU A 197 13.77 -27.30 24.74
CA LEU A 197 13.15 -28.55 24.26
C LEU A 197 12.64 -28.42 22.81
N LYS A 198 12.07 -27.28 22.43
CA LYS A 198 11.61 -27.01 21.05
C LYS A 198 12.77 -26.88 20.06
N ASN A 199 13.90 -26.33 20.49
CA ASN A 199 15.07 -26.07 19.63
C ASN A 199 16.21 -27.08 19.81
N SER A 200 15.95 -28.19 20.49
CA SER A 200 16.90 -29.28 20.72
C SER A 200 16.74 -30.35 19.65
N GLU A 201 17.86 -30.94 19.20
CA GLU A 201 17.96 -31.97 18.14
C GLU A 201 17.19 -33.29 18.44
N PHE A 202 16.47 -33.37 19.57
CA PHE A 202 15.55 -34.47 19.87
C PHE A 202 14.21 -34.39 19.12
N SER A 203 13.85 -33.26 18.50
CA SER A 203 12.60 -33.15 17.73
C SER A 203 12.70 -33.64 16.28
N ASP A 204 13.92 -33.70 15.70
CA ASP A 204 14.18 -34.08 14.31
C ASP A 204 14.62 -35.54 14.11
N GLN A 205 14.62 -36.37 15.17
CA GLN A 205 14.84 -37.81 15.01
C GLN A 205 13.51 -38.55 14.78
N PRO A 206 13.25 -39.12 13.59
CA PRO A 206 12.15 -40.06 13.43
C PRO A 206 12.39 -41.25 14.36
N ARG A 207 11.38 -41.59 15.17
CA ARG A 207 11.33 -42.86 15.93
C ARG A 207 11.59 -44.02 14.97
N ASN A 208 12.82 -44.52 14.95
CA ASN A 208 13.16 -45.80 14.37
C ASN A 208 13.20 -46.84 15.50
N ILE A 209 12.22 -47.74 15.44
CA ILE A 209 12.13 -49.08 16.04
C ILE A 209 12.07 -49.15 17.56
#